data_AF-A0A936TNT9-F1
#
_entry.id   AF-A0A936TNT9-F1
#
_cell.length_a   1.000
_cell.length_b   1.000
_cell.length_c   1.000
_cell.angle_alpha   90.00
_cell.angle_beta   90.00
_cell.angle_gamma   90.00
#
_symmetry.space_group_name_H-M   'P 1'
#
loop_
_entity.id
_entity.type
_entity.pdbx_description
1 polymer ?
#
loop_
_entity_poly.entity_id
_entity_poly.type
_entity_poly.pdbx_seq_one_letter_code
_entity_poly.pdbx_strand_id
1 'polypeptide(L)'
;MHTIGSLHLHQNQYDEALHIWKRGLDLREKHQNVAHIASSLTSIGRAWHGKGEVAEALKYISRAVDLARRSGDQDLLRRCLTQAGETSLATGRIEDAAGSFTEAIGIIERMRTSVAGPPRDLQLFFENKLDPYRGCCDCRSAGTVLSTHSSMPKGRGRGCCSMFCRIRTGLISLTPG
;
A
#
# COMPACT_ATOMS: atom_id res chain seq x y z
N MET A 1 -10.79 -20.99 -25.31
CA MET A 1 -11.72 -19.84 -25.45
C MET A 1 -12.17 -19.21 -24.12
N HIS A 2 -12.04 -19.86 -22.96
CA HIS A 2 -12.46 -19.24 -21.67
C HIS A 2 -11.55 -18.10 -21.15
N THR A 3 -10.26 -18.09 -21.48
CA THR A 3 -9.30 -17.09 -20.97
C THR A 3 -9.42 -15.72 -21.64
N ILE A 4 -9.68 -15.67 -22.95
CA ILE A 4 -9.85 -14.42 -23.70
C ILE A 4 -11.13 -13.71 -23.29
N GLY A 5 -12.25 -14.44 -23.14
CA GLY A 5 -13.52 -13.87 -22.69
C GLY A 5 -13.44 -13.30 -21.27
N SER A 6 -12.77 -13.99 -20.34
CA SER A 6 -12.53 -13.49 -18.98
C SER A 6 -11.66 -12.23 -18.96
N LEU A 7 -10.56 -12.23 -19.73
CA LEU A 7 -9.69 -11.06 -19.85
C LEU A 7 -10.44 -9.84 -20.43
N HIS A 8 -11.29 -10.06 -21.43
CA HIS A 8 -12.05 -8.99 -22.06
C HIS A 8 -13.14 -8.43 -21.14
N LEU A 9 -13.80 -9.29 -20.36
CA LEU A 9 -14.75 -8.87 -19.32
C LEU A 9 -14.06 -8.04 -18.23
N HIS A 10 -12.88 -8.46 -17.76
CA HIS A 10 -12.10 -7.69 -16.80
C HIS A 10 -11.65 -6.34 -17.36
N GLN A 11 -11.14 -6.30 -18.60
CA GLN A 11 -10.77 -5.05 -19.26
C GLN A 11 -11.94 -4.07 -19.37
N ASN A 12 -13.10 -4.55 -19.84
CA ASN A 12 -14.29 -3.72 -19.98
C ASN A 12 -14.79 -3.17 -18.63
N GLN A 13 -14.73 -4.00 -17.57
CA GLN A 13 -15.07 -3.58 -16.21
C GLN A 13 -14.12 -2.51 -15.66
N TYR A 14 -12.82 -2.61 -15.94
CA TYR A 14 -11.86 -1.58 -15.54
C TYR A 14 -12.09 -0.26 -16.28
N ASP A 15 -12.42 -0.31 -17.57
CA ASP A 15 -12.72 0.90 -18.36
C ASP A 15 -13.98 1.62 -17.87
N GLU A 16 -15.04 0.87 -17.58
CA GLU A 16 -16.27 1.43 -17.02
C GLU A 16 -16.02 2.03 -15.61
N ALA A 17 -15.30 1.31 -14.75
CA ALA A 17 -14.93 1.79 -13.42
C ALA A 17 -14.08 3.08 -13.49
N LEU A 18 -13.10 3.14 -14.40
CA LEU A 18 -12.28 4.32 -14.63
C LEU A 18 -13.12 5.51 -15.11
N HIS A 19 -14.11 5.28 -15.97
CA HIS A 19 -15.00 6.34 -16.44
C HIS A 19 -15.83 6.92 -15.29
N ILE A 20 -16.43 6.06 -14.47
CA ILE A 20 -17.22 6.47 -13.30
C ILE A 20 -16.35 7.22 -12.29
N TRP A 21 -15.15 6.71 -11.99
CA TRP A 21 -14.25 7.34 -11.02
C TRP A 21 -13.66 8.66 -11.51
N LYS A 22 -13.35 8.82 -12.80
CA LYS A 22 -12.93 10.11 -13.38
C LYS A 22 -14.04 11.15 -13.30
N ARG A 23 -15.28 10.78 -13.64
CA ARG A 23 -16.42 11.70 -13.50
C ARG A 23 -16.67 12.07 -12.04
N GLY A 24 -16.52 11.12 -11.12
CA GLY A 24 -16.58 11.37 -9.68
C GLY A 24 -15.44 12.26 -9.18
N LEU A 25 -14.25 12.14 -9.77
CA LEU A 25 -13.08 12.99 -9.48
C LEU A 25 -13.39 14.45 -9.85
N ASP A 26 -13.91 14.71 -11.05
CA ASP A 26 -14.23 16.07 -11.50
C ASP A 26 -15.25 16.76 -10.56
N LEU A 27 -16.24 16.01 -10.07
CA LEU A 27 -17.20 16.51 -9.09
C LEU A 27 -16.52 16.80 -7.74
N ARG A 28 -15.66 15.90 -7.26
CA ARG A 28 -14.94 16.07 -5.98
C ARG A 28 -13.92 17.20 -6.03
N GLU A 29 -13.28 17.42 -7.17
CA GLU A 29 -12.38 18.56 -7.42
C GLU A 29 -13.14 19.89 -7.31
N LYS A 30 -14.37 19.96 -7.83
CA LYS A 30 -15.24 21.14 -7.66
C LYS A 30 -15.63 21.41 -6.21
N HIS A 31 -15.79 20.35 -5.41
CA HIS A 31 -16.12 20.45 -3.98
C HIS A 31 -14.90 20.54 -3.05
N GLN A 32 -13.67 20.59 -3.61
CA GLN A 32 -12.39 20.74 -2.90
C GLN A 32 -12.13 19.78 -1.72
N ASN A 33 -12.82 18.63 -1.67
CA ASN A 33 -12.57 17.65 -0.61
C ASN A 33 -11.34 16.79 -0.94
N VAL A 34 -10.19 17.23 -0.45
CA VAL A 34 -8.86 16.65 -0.71
C VAL A 34 -8.79 15.15 -0.38
N ALA A 35 -9.42 14.69 0.70
CA ALA A 35 -9.44 13.28 1.10
C ALA A 35 -10.23 12.41 0.12
N HIS A 36 -11.40 12.88 -0.32
CA HIS A 36 -12.19 12.16 -1.33
C HIS A 36 -11.53 12.14 -2.71
N ILE A 37 -10.81 13.20 -3.07
CA ILE A 37 -10.01 13.26 -4.30
C ILE A 37 -8.87 12.23 -4.22
N ALA A 38 -8.11 12.21 -3.12
CA ALA A 38 -7.05 11.23 -2.90
C ALA A 38 -7.58 9.79 -2.97
N SER A 39 -8.69 9.47 -2.29
CA SER A 39 -9.29 8.13 -2.35
C SER A 39 -9.74 7.74 -3.74
N SER A 40 -10.30 8.66 -4.53
CA SER A 40 -10.65 8.39 -5.94
C SER A 40 -9.42 8.08 -6.77
N LEU A 41 -8.36 8.87 -6.61
CA LEU A 41 -7.11 8.69 -7.34
C LEU A 41 -6.44 7.35 -7.00
N THR A 42 -6.49 6.91 -5.73
CA THR A 42 -6.00 5.58 -5.33
C THR A 42 -6.76 4.46 -6.05
N SER A 43 -8.09 4.55 -6.13
CA SER A 43 -8.91 3.57 -6.84
C SER A 43 -8.61 3.54 -8.34
N ILE A 44 -8.48 4.72 -8.96
CA ILE A 44 -8.08 4.86 -10.37
C ILE A 44 -6.71 4.22 -10.61
N GLY A 45 -5.72 4.52 -9.77
CA GLY A 45 -4.39 3.93 -9.86
C GLY A 45 -4.41 2.41 -9.74
N ARG A 46 -5.22 1.86 -8.83
CA ARG A 46 -5.37 0.41 -8.65
C ARG A 46 -6.04 -0.27 -9.85
N ALA A 47 -7.02 0.37 -10.50
CA ALA A 47 -7.57 -0.15 -11.75
C ALA A 47 -6.53 -0.14 -12.88
N TRP A 48 -5.79 0.96 -13.07
CA TRP A 48 -4.72 1.00 -14.06
C TRP A 48 -3.65 -0.08 -13.82
N HIS A 49 -3.27 -0.31 -12.56
CA HIS A 49 -2.39 -1.42 -12.19
C HIS A 49 -3.00 -2.78 -12.57
N GLY A 50 -4.28 -3.00 -12.28
CA GLY A 50 -5.00 -4.21 -12.68
C GLY A 50 -5.11 -4.42 -14.20
N LYS A 51 -5.10 -3.33 -14.98
CA LYS A 51 -5.04 -3.38 -16.45
C LYS A 51 -3.64 -3.69 -16.99
N GLY A 52 -2.60 -3.61 -16.16
CA GLY A 52 -1.20 -3.73 -16.57
C GLY A 52 -0.54 -2.40 -16.96
N GLU A 53 -1.26 -1.28 -16.89
CA GLU A 53 -0.78 0.06 -17.22
C GLU A 53 -0.10 0.71 -16.00
N VAL A 54 1.04 0.15 -15.60
CA VAL A 54 1.74 0.52 -14.36
C VAL A 54 2.24 1.97 -14.36
N ALA A 55 2.62 2.50 -15.53
CA ALA A 55 3.09 3.89 -15.66
C ALA A 55 2.00 4.92 -15.34
N GLU A 56 0.77 4.69 -15.83
CA GLU A 56 -0.38 5.53 -15.51
C GLU A 56 -0.77 5.35 -14.04
N ALA A 57 -0.76 4.11 -13.53
CA ALA A 57 -1.02 3.85 -12.11
C ALA A 57 -0.12 4.68 -11.18
N LEU A 58 1.19 4.74 -11.45
CA LEU A 58 2.14 5.53 -10.66
C LEU A 58 1.79 7.03 -10.65
N LYS A 59 1.36 7.61 -11.77
CA LYS A 59 0.98 9.03 -11.85
C LYS A 59 -0.23 9.34 -10.97
N TYR A 60 -1.26 8.50 -11.01
CA TYR A 60 -2.45 8.70 -10.17
C TYR A 60 -2.14 8.45 -8.69
N ILE A 61 -1.33 7.43 -8.38
CA ILE A 61 -0.97 7.08 -7.00
C ILE A 61 -0.07 8.15 -6.38
N SER A 62 0.92 8.69 -7.10
CA SER A 62 1.78 9.77 -6.57
C SER A 62 0.96 11.01 -6.21
N ARG A 63 0.03 11.40 -7.10
CA ARG A 63 -0.92 12.48 -6.82
C ARG A 63 -1.81 12.17 -5.61
N ALA A 64 -2.24 10.92 -5.45
CA ALA A 64 -3.02 10.50 -4.29
C ALA A 64 -2.24 10.61 -2.98
N VAL A 65 -0.95 10.20 -2.96
CA VAL A 65 -0.07 10.31 -1.79
C VAL A 65 0.10 11.77 -1.37
N ASP A 66 0.36 12.68 -2.31
CA ASP A 66 0.52 14.10 -2.00
C ASP A 66 -0.75 14.72 -1.40
N LEU A 67 -1.91 14.39 -1.97
CA LEU A 67 -3.19 14.86 -1.46
C LEU A 67 -3.54 14.23 -0.11
N ALA A 68 -3.26 12.94 0.09
CA ALA A 68 -3.46 12.26 1.37
C ALA A 68 -2.58 12.90 2.46
N ARG A 69 -1.33 13.22 2.14
CA ARG A 69 -0.42 13.93 3.07
C ARG A 69 -0.95 15.32 3.44
N ARG A 70 -1.54 16.04 2.48
CA ARG A 70 -2.20 17.35 2.74
C ARG A 70 -3.48 17.23 3.55
N SER A 71 -4.23 16.13 3.40
CA SER A 71 -5.48 15.91 4.13
C SER A 71 -5.27 15.61 5.62
N GLY A 72 -4.07 15.19 6.03
CA GLY A 72 -3.75 14.78 7.40
C GLY A 72 -4.27 13.39 7.78
N ASP A 73 -5.09 12.76 6.94
CA ASP A 73 -5.63 11.42 7.16
C ASP A 73 -4.54 10.35 7.05
N GLN A 74 -4.16 9.81 8.21
CA GLN A 74 -3.11 8.80 8.33
C GLN A 74 -3.52 7.46 7.70
N ASP A 75 -4.79 7.06 7.79
CA ASP A 75 -5.20 5.78 7.21
C ASP A 75 -5.24 5.86 5.68
N LEU A 76 -5.71 6.98 5.15
CA LEU A 76 -5.67 7.23 3.71
C LEU A 76 -4.24 7.30 3.18
N LEU A 77 -3.34 8.02 3.88
CA LEU A 77 -1.93 8.11 3.51
C LEU A 77 -1.27 6.72 3.49
N ARG A 78 -1.48 5.90 4.54
CA ARG A 78 -1.00 4.53 4.61
C ARG A 78 -1.48 3.69 3.42
N ARG A 79 -2.77 3.78 3.07
CA ARG A 79 -3.35 3.06 1.92
C ARG A 79 -2.71 3.50 0.59
N CYS A 80 -2.54 4.80 0.39
CA CYS A 80 -1.89 5.33 -0.82
C CYS A 80 -0.43 4.83 -0.93
N LEU A 81 0.32 4.86 0.17
CA LEU A 81 1.71 4.38 0.22
C LEU A 81 1.83 2.87 -0.03
N THR A 82 0.84 2.09 0.44
CA THR A 82 0.80 0.64 0.19
C THR A 82 0.60 0.39 -1.31
N GLN A 83 -0.36 1.07 -1.96
CA GLN A 83 -0.53 0.96 -3.42
C GLN A 83 0.70 1.45 -4.19
N ALA A 84 1.38 2.49 -3.72
CA ALA A 84 2.62 2.98 -4.33
C ALA A 84 3.73 1.93 -4.28
N GLY A 85 3.87 1.25 -3.14
CA GLY A 85 4.81 0.14 -2.96
C GLY A 85 4.51 -1.04 -3.88
N GLU A 86 3.25 -1.47 -3.96
CA GLU A 86 2.81 -2.55 -4.85
C GLU A 86 3.07 -2.23 -6.33
N THR A 87 2.72 -1.02 -6.75
CA THR A 87 2.90 -0.57 -8.13
C THR A 87 4.39 -0.46 -8.49
N SER A 88 5.22 0.00 -7.54
CA SER A 88 6.68 0.09 -7.71
C SER A 88 7.32 -1.31 -7.78
N LEU A 89 6.85 -2.26 -6.97
CA LEU A 89 7.25 -3.68 -7.07
C LEU A 89 6.94 -4.26 -8.45
N ALA A 90 5.73 -4.01 -8.99
CA ALA A 90 5.35 -4.45 -10.32
C ALA A 90 6.22 -3.83 -11.43
N THR A 91 6.80 -2.65 -11.19
CA THR A 91 7.74 -1.99 -12.11
C THR A 91 9.20 -2.48 -11.93
N GLY A 92 9.47 -3.34 -10.95
CA GLY A 92 10.83 -3.77 -10.59
C GLY A 92 11.64 -2.73 -9.81
N ARG A 93 11.03 -1.63 -9.37
CA ARG A 93 11.66 -0.58 -8.55
C ARG A 93 11.61 -0.96 -7.07
N ILE A 94 12.43 -1.95 -6.70
CA ILE A 94 12.41 -2.56 -5.36
C ILE A 94 12.77 -1.56 -4.26
N GLU A 95 13.71 -0.65 -4.50
CA GLU A 95 14.15 0.35 -3.51
C GLU A 95 13.03 1.35 -3.18
N ASP A 96 12.38 1.90 -4.19
CA ASP A 96 11.25 2.83 -4.02
C ASP A 96 10.05 2.15 -3.34
N ALA A 97 9.81 0.88 -3.69
CA ALA A 97 8.78 0.08 -3.04
C ALA A 97 9.08 -0.14 -1.55
N ALA A 98 10.33 -0.51 -1.23
CA ALA A 98 10.76 -0.70 0.16
C ALA A 98 10.62 0.60 0.98
N GLY A 99 10.95 1.75 0.39
CA GLY A 99 10.74 3.06 1.00
C GLY A 99 9.26 3.31 1.32
N SER A 100 8.40 3.12 0.32
CA SER A 100 6.94 3.33 0.44
C SER A 100 6.30 2.43 1.50
N PHE A 101 6.67 1.15 1.53
CA PHE A 101 6.18 0.22 2.56
C PHE A 101 6.70 0.56 3.95
N THR A 102 7.95 1.02 4.08
CA THR A 102 8.52 1.42 5.37
C THR A 102 7.80 2.65 5.92
N GLU A 103 7.47 3.63 5.08
CA GLU A 103 6.67 4.80 5.48
C GLU A 103 5.26 4.38 5.91
N ALA A 104 4.60 3.49 5.15
CA ALA A 104 3.28 2.95 5.51
C ALA A 104 3.30 2.21 6.86
N ILE A 105 4.32 1.38 7.11
CA ILE A 105 4.51 0.69 8.40
C ILE A 105 4.71 1.70 9.53
N GLY A 106 5.52 2.74 9.31
CA GLY A 106 5.72 3.80 10.31
C GLY A 106 4.41 4.49 10.71
N ILE A 107 3.48 4.68 9.78
CA ILE A 107 2.14 5.22 10.07
C ILE A 107 1.31 4.21 10.88
N ILE A 108 1.33 2.93 10.50
CA ILE A 108 0.62 1.87 11.25
C ILE A 108 1.10 1.81 12.70
N GLU A 109 2.41 1.87 12.93
CA GLU A 109 2.97 1.84 14.28
C GLU A 109 2.57 3.08 15.10
N ARG A 110 2.52 4.27 14.49
CA ARG A 110 2.02 5.48 15.17
C ARG A 110 0.53 5.38 15.52
N MET A 111 -0.27 4.84 14.60
CA MET A 111 -1.69 4.58 14.86
C MET A 111 -1.85 3.55 15.97
N ARG A 112 -1.01 2.50 16.01
CA ARG A 112 -1.01 1.47 17.07
C ARG A 112 -0.79 2.09 18.45
N THR A 113 0.16 3.01 18.60
CA THR A 113 0.38 3.69 19.89
C THR A 113 -0.77 4.60 20.31
N SER A 114 -1.61 5.02 19.36
CA SER A 114 -2.80 5.84 19.60
C SER A 114 -4.06 5.01 19.93
N VAL A 115 -4.09 3.72 19.60
CA VAL A 115 -5.22 2.84 19.91
C VAL A 115 -5.04 2.30 21.34
N ALA A 116 -5.63 2.99 22.30
CA ALA A 116 -5.79 2.49 23.66
C ALA A 116 -7.01 1.58 23.71
N GLY A 117 -6.82 0.27 23.91
CA GLY A 117 -7.91 -0.70 23.97
C GLY A 117 -7.45 -2.12 24.29
N PRO A 118 -8.40 -3.03 24.62
CA PRO A 118 -8.10 -4.42 24.88
C PRO A 118 -7.47 -5.13 23.65
N PRO A 119 -6.70 -6.22 23.85
CA PRO A 119 -5.93 -6.88 22.78
C PRO A 119 -6.74 -7.30 21.54
N ARG A 120 -8.05 -7.51 21.69
CA ARG A 120 -8.97 -7.89 20.61
C ARG A 120 -9.17 -6.78 19.57
N ASP A 121 -9.17 -5.51 20.02
CA ASP A 121 -9.32 -4.35 19.14
C ASP A 121 -8.03 -4.09 18.35
N LEU A 122 -6.88 -4.39 18.98
CA LEU A 122 -5.58 -4.42 18.29
C LEU A 122 -5.54 -5.51 17.21
N GLN A 123 -6.10 -6.69 17.47
CA GLN A 123 -6.10 -7.79 16.51
C GLN A 123 -6.93 -7.46 15.26
N LEU A 124 -8.15 -6.92 15.43
CA LEU A 124 -8.98 -6.43 14.33
C LEU A 124 -8.31 -5.27 13.56
N PHE A 125 -7.58 -4.41 14.27
CA PHE A 125 -6.83 -3.32 13.66
C PHE A 125 -5.74 -3.82 12.69
N PHE A 126 -5.11 -4.96 12.98
CA PHE A 126 -4.06 -5.52 12.14
C PHE A 126 -4.58 -6.28 10.91
N GLU A 127 -5.74 -6.94 10.97
CA GLU A 127 -6.24 -7.81 9.88
C GLU A 127 -6.26 -7.11 8.51
N ASN A 128 -6.59 -5.82 8.47
CA ASN A 128 -6.68 -5.01 7.23
C ASN A 128 -5.43 -4.15 6.94
N LYS A 129 -4.33 -4.32 7.69
CA LYS A 129 -3.10 -3.50 7.56
C LYS A 129 -1.83 -4.33 7.37
N LEU A 130 -1.96 -5.61 7.03
CA LEU A 130 -0.82 -6.54 6.83
C LEU A 130 -0.12 -6.39 5.48
N ASP A 131 -0.81 -5.88 4.45
CA ASP A 131 -0.30 -5.76 3.08
C ASP A 131 1.08 -5.05 3.00
N PRO A 132 1.33 -3.91 3.66
CA PRO A 132 2.64 -3.28 3.62
C PRO A 132 3.75 -4.10 4.29
N TYR A 133 3.43 -4.92 5.30
CA TYR A 133 4.40 -5.83 5.91
C TYR A 133 4.77 -6.98 4.96
N ARG A 134 3.78 -7.52 4.23
CA ARG A 134 3.99 -8.55 3.20
C ARG A 134 4.86 -8.00 2.07
N GLY A 135 4.48 -6.85 1.51
CA GLY A 135 5.24 -6.19 0.43
C GLY A 135 6.67 -5.86 0.85
N CYS A 136 6.90 -5.43 2.10
CA CYS A 136 8.26 -5.22 2.61
C CYS A 136 9.08 -6.52 2.71
N CYS A 137 8.45 -7.65 3.06
CA CYS A 137 9.11 -8.96 3.03
C CYS A 137 9.43 -9.40 1.60
N ASP A 138 8.53 -9.17 0.65
CA ASP A 138 8.73 -9.48 -0.77
C ASP A 138 9.86 -8.64 -1.39
N CYS A 139 9.95 -7.35 -1.04
CA CYS A 139 11.11 -6.52 -1.42
C CYS A 139 12.43 -7.09 -0.88
N ARG A 140 12.43 -7.62 0.35
CA ARG A 140 13.63 -8.19 0.98
C ARG A 140 14.04 -9.51 0.35
N SER A 141 13.10 -10.41 0.05
CA SER A 141 13.42 -11.66 -0.63
C SER A 141 13.95 -11.36 -2.04
N ALA A 142 13.32 -10.45 -2.78
CA ALA A 142 13.80 -10.00 -4.10
C ALA A 142 15.18 -9.33 -4.03
N GLY A 143 15.41 -8.46 -3.03
CA GLY A 143 16.70 -7.80 -2.82
C GLY A 143 17.80 -8.76 -2.36
N THR A 144 17.48 -9.82 -1.60
CA THR A 144 18.46 -10.82 -1.16
C THR A 144 18.98 -11.63 -2.34
N VAL A 145 18.11 -11.95 -3.31
CA VAL A 145 18.47 -12.62 -4.57
C VAL A 145 19.38 -11.74 -5.43
N LEU A 146 19.22 -10.41 -5.37
CA LEU A 146 20.08 -9.44 -6.08
C LEU A 146 21.40 -9.15 -5.33
N SER A 147 21.40 -9.18 -4.00
CA SER A 147 22.55 -8.82 -3.14
C SER A 147 23.67 -9.85 -3.03
N THR A 148 23.61 -10.99 -3.74
CA THR A 148 24.83 -11.76 -4.05
C THR A 148 25.79 -10.96 -4.95
N HIS A 149 25.30 -9.90 -5.60
CA HIS A 149 26.10 -8.85 -6.20
C HIS A 149 25.82 -7.51 -5.51
N SER A 150 26.79 -7.06 -4.72
CA SER A 150 26.92 -5.72 -4.12
C SER A 150 26.14 -5.41 -2.83
N SER A 151 26.91 -4.88 -1.90
CA SER A 151 26.66 -4.58 -0.51
C SER A 151 25.70 -3.41 -0.27
N MET A 152 24.67 -3.59 0.57
CA MET A 152 23.92 -2.48 1.19
C MET A 152 23.36 -2.84 2.59
N PRO A 153 22.98 -1.83 3.42
CA PRO A 153 23.42 -1.75 4.81
C PRO A 153 22.53 -2.51 5.81
N LYS A 154 23.21 -3.26 6.69
CA LYS A 154 22.67 -3.94 7.87
C LYS A 154 22.26 -2.88 8.90
N GLY A 155 21.00 -2.46 8.95
CA GLY A 155 20.60 -1.45 9.94
C GLY A 155 19.17 -1.52 10.48
N ARG A 156 18.14 -1.66 9.63
CA ARG A 156 16.75 -1.40 10.09
C ARG A 156 15.78 -2.57 9.92
N GLY A 157 16.24 -3.71 9.38
CA GLY A 157 15.36 -4.80 8.91
C GLY A 157 15.03 -5.92 9.90
N ARG A 158 15.67 -6.00 11.09
CA ARG A 158 15.42 -7.14 12.02
C ARG A 158 14.08 -7.05 12.77
N GLY A 159 13.47 -5.86 12.87
CA GLY A 159 12.21 -5.65 13.58
C GLY A 159 10.95 -6.18 12.86
N CYS A 160 10.94 -6.20 11.53
CA CYS A 160 9.74 -6.64 10.78
C CYS A 160 9.52 -8.15 10.82
N CYS A 161 10.60 -8.96 10.81
CA CYS A 161 10.49 -10.42 10.85
C CYS A 161 10.02 -10.91 12.23
N SER A 162 10.47 -10.28 13.31
CA SER A 162 10.03 -10.65 14.67
C SER A 162 8.56 -10.29 14.89
N MET A 163 8.07 -9.19 14.31
CA MET A 163 6.68 -8.78 14.45
C MET A 163 5.71 -9.65 13.65
N PHE A 164 6.06 -10.03 12.41
CA PHE A 164 5.24 -10.95 11.61
C PHE A 164 5.17 -12.37 12.23
N CYS A 165 6.27 -12.81 12.85
CA CYS A 165 6.30 -14.05 13.62
C CYS A 165 5.44 -13.97 14.90
N ARG A 166 5.49 -12.84 15.62
CA ARG A 166 4.67 -12.59 16.83
C ARG A 166 3.18 -12.42 16.53
N ILE A 167 2.82 -11.78 15.42
CA ILE A 167 1.41 -11.60 14.99
C ILE A 167 0.78 -12.96 14.62
N ARG A 168 1.53 -13.85 13.95
CA ARG A 168 1.03 -15.17 13.53
C ARG A 168 0.95 -16.21 14.65
N THR A 169 1.77 -16.07 15.70
CA THR A 169 1.83 -17.04 16.81
C THR A 169 0.98 -16.66 18.03
N GLY A 170 0.28 -15.52 18.03
CA GLY A 170 -0.47 -15.05 19.19
C GLY A 170 0.40 -14.70 20.41
N LEU A 171 1.73 -14.77 20.28
CA LEU A 171 2.70 -14.42 21.31
C LEU A 171 3.02 -12.92 21.22
N ILE A 172 2.05 -12.09 21.59
CA ILE A 172 2.34 -10.75 22.09
C ILE A 172 2.75 -10.92 23.56
N SER A 173 3.98 -11.36 23.82
CA SER A 173 4.59 -11.10 25.12
C SER A 173 5.06 -9.65 25.14
N LEU A 174 4.28 -8.85 25.88
CA LEU A 174 4.64 -7.52 26.35
C LEU A 174 5.86 -7.63 27.27
N THR A 175 7.05 -7.27 26.81
CA THR A 175 8.07 -6.70 27.70
C THR A 175 8.84 -5.60 26.97
N PRO A 176 8.95 -4.40 27.55
CA PRO A 176 9.92 -3.39 27.14
C PRO A 176 11.28 -3.74 27.76
N GLY A 177 12.35 -3.58 26.99
CA GLY A 177 13.73 -3.58 27.46
C GLY A 177 14.39 -2.30 26.99
#